data_AF-D9R072-F1
#
_entry.id   AF-D9R072-F1
#
_cell.length_a   1.000
_cell.length_b   1.000
_cell.length_c   1.000
_cell.angle_alpha   90.00
_cell.angle_beta   90.00
_cell.angle_gamma   90.00
#
_symmetry.space_group_name_H-M   'P 1'
#
loop_
_entity.id
_entity.type
_entity.pdbx_description
1 polymer ?
#
loop_
_entity_poly.entity_id
_entity_poly.type
_entity_poly.pdbx_seq_one_letter_code
_entity_poly.pdbx_strand_id
1 'polypeptide(L)'
;MLKAVLFDCDGVLMDSESIYLSCVSQILGTLGKLASVEELAYLIGADIHVITERLKQDFGLENYDTEELIRVQRTLFNERFYREKLTPMDGLEGFLESLKKEGILLAVVSSSGQDYVEYVLDRLRIREYFNLYRRQPAVPSPSQTCTWRQSGGWESTQMRRWW
;
A
#
# COMPACT_ATOMS: atom_id res chain seq x y z
N MET A 1 3.01 17.14 -23.22
CA MET A 1 1.79 16.30 -23.08
C MET A 1 2.12 15.15 -22.14
N LEU A 2 1.24 14.82 -21.20
CA LEU A 2 1.40 13.68 -20.31
C LEU A 2 1.29 12.38 -21.14
N LYS A 3 2.23 11.44 -20.96
CA LYS A 3 2.25 10.18 -21.72
C LYS A 3 1.76 9.00 -20.91
N ALA A 4 2.03 9.02 -19.60
CA ALA A 4 1.67 7.93 -18.70
C ALA A 4 1.44 8.43 -17.27
N VAL A 5 0.65 7.67 -16.51
CA VAL A 5 0.47 7.82 -15.06
C VAL A 5 0.83 6.50 -14.39
N LEU A 6 1.64 6.59 -13.31
CA LEU A 6 2.03 5.46 -12.48
C LEU A 6 1.24 5.53 -11.18
N PHE A 7 0.55 4.45 -10.85
CA PHE A 7 -0.25 4.31 -9.63
C PHE A 7 0.48 3.41 -8.64
N ASP A 8 0.48 3.78 -7.36
CA ASP A 8 0.69 2.78 -6.31
C ASP A 8 -0.56 1.88 -6.19
N CYS A 9 -0.50 0.83 -5.37
CA CYS A 9 -1.62 -0.08 -5.13
C CYS A 9 -2.37 0.27 -3.84
N ASP A 10 -1.74 0.01 -2.69
CA ASP A 10 -2.28 0.27 -1.36
C ASP A 10 -2.44 1.77 -1.09
N GLY A 11 -3.55 2.17 -0.49
CA GLY A 11 -3.85 3.59 -0.20
C GLY A 11 -4.14 4.47 -1.42
N VAL A 12 -4.02 3.94 -2.65
CA VAL A 12 -4.27 4.67 -3.91
C VAL A 12 -5.39 4.04 -4.72
N LEU A 13 -5.31 2.74 -5.02
CA LEU A 13 -6.37 2.04 -5.75
C LEU A 13 -7.51 1.60 -4.83
N MET A 14 -7.18 1.36 -3.56
CA MET A 14 -8.14 0.91 -2.56
C MET A 14 -7.77 1.44 -1.18
N ASP A 15 -8.78 1.54 -0.33
CA ASP A 15 -8.60 1.85 1.09
C ASP A 15 -8.22 0.58 1.88
N SER A 16 -6.98 0.12 1.71
CA SER A 16 -6.42 -0.97 2.53
C SER A 16 -6.03 -0.50 3.95
N GLU A 17 -5.84 0.80 4.13
CA GLU A 17 -5.42 1.43 5.37
C GLU A 17 -6.51 1.36 6.44
N SER A 18 -7.76 1.69 6.10
CA SER A 18 -8.89 1.57 7.03
C SER A 18 -9.12 0.13 7.48
N ILE A 19 -8.94 -0.85 6.58
CA ILE A 19 -9.01 -2.27 6.93
C ILE A 19 -7.93 -2.61 7.96
N TYR A 20 -6.69 -2.20 7.69
CA TYR A 20 -5.55 -2.45 8.57
C TYR A 20 -5.73 -1.81 9.96
N LEU A 21 -6.10 -0.54 10.04
CA LEU A 21 -6.33 0.15 11.32
C LEU A 21 -7.46 -0.49 12.12
N SER A 22 -8.52 -0.95 11.45
CA SER A 22 -9.60 -1.69 12.08
C SER A 22 -9.12 -3.04 12.65
N CYS A 23 -8.21 -3.75 11.95
CA CYS A 23 -7.54 -4.93 12.50
C CYS A 23 -6.71 -4.61 13.74
N VAL A 24 -5.92 -3.53 13.71
CA VAL A 24 -5.08 -3.12 14.84
C VAL A 24 -5.95 -2.76 16.04
N SER A 25 -7.02 -1.99 15.85
CA SER A 25 -8.01 -1.68 16.89
C SER A 25 -8.60 -2.94 17.52
N GLN A 26 -8.96 -3.94 16.69
CA GLN A 26 -9.45 -5.23 17.16
C GLN A 26 -8.41 -5.99 18.00
N ILE A 27 -7.15 -6.03 17.55
CA ILE A 27 -6.04 -6.68 18.27
C ILE A 27 -5.82 -5.99 19.62
N LEU A 28 -5.79 -4.66 19.65
CA LEU A 28 -5.69 -3.90 20.91
C LEU A 28 -6.84 -4.26 21.85
N GLY A 29 -8.06 -4.38 21.32
CA GLY A 29 -9.23 -4.82 22.07
C GLY A 29 -9.07 -6.18 22.75
N THR A 30 -8.46 -7.17 22.07
CA THR A 30 -8.21 -8.49 22.69
C THR A 30 -7.14 -8.45 23.77
N LEU A 31 -6.29 -7.42 23.77
CA LEU A 31 -5.28 -7.15 24.79
C LEU A 31 -5.79 -6.21 25.91
N GLY A 32 -7.09 -5.89 25.91
CA GLY A 32 -7.72 -5.01 26.90
C GLY A 32 -7.40 -3.52 26.70
N LYS A 33 -6.99 -3.12 25.50
CA LYS A 33 -6.70 -1.74 25.11
C LYS A 33 -7.79 -1.25 24.16
N LEU A 34 -8.20 0.01 24.29
CA LEU A 34 -9.20 0.61 23.41
C LEU A 34 -8.52 1.74 22.62
N ALA A 35 -8.67 1.68 21.30
CA ALA A 35 -8.23 2.72 20.38
C ALA A 35 -9.17 2.76 19.18
N SER A 36 -9.64 3.94 18.81
CA SER A 36 -10.43 4.13 17.59
C SER A 36 -9.54 4.10 16.35
N VAL A 37 -10.14 3.92 15.17
CA VAL A 37 -9.39 3.97 13.90
C VAL A 37 -8.75 5.34 13.69
N GLU A 38 -9.44 6.41 14.09
CA GLU A 38 -8.97 7.79 14.01
C GLU A 38 -7.76 8.03 14.92
N GLU A 39 -7.77 7.46 16.14
CA GLU A 39 -6.63 7.54 17.06
C GLU A 39 -5.40 6.80 16.54
N LEU A 40 -5.60 5.77 15.69
CA LEU A 40 -4.54 4.96 15.11
C LEU A 40 -4.03 5.50 13.75
N ALA A 41 -4.63 6.56 13.21
CA ALA A 41 -4.29 7.10 11.89
C ALA A 41 -2.82 7.52 11.74
N TYR A 42 -2.13 7.86 12.84
CA TYR A 42 -0.70 8.20 12.84
C TYR A 42 0.23 7.03 12.48
N LEU A 43 -0.29 5.79 12.44
CA LEU A 43 0.46 4.59 12.07
C LEU A 43 0.58 4.43 10.55
N ILE A 44 -0.25 5.13 9.78
CA ILE A 44 -0.28 5.03 8.32
C ILE A 44 1.04 5.48 7.70
N GLY A 45 1.47 4.75 6.66
CA GLY A 45 2.68 5.03 5.89
C GLY A 45 4.00 4.58 6.54
N ALA A 46 3.95 3.98 7.73
CA ALA A 46 5.14 3.43 8.39
C ALA A 46 5.33 1.93 8.09
N ASP A 47 6.57 1.45 8.21
CA ASP A 47 6.86 0.01 8.13
C ASP A 47 6.22 -0.73 9.32
N ILE A 48 5.80 -1.98 9.10
CA ILE A 48 5.11 -2.79 10.12
C ILE A 48 5.92 -2.99 11.42
N HIS A 49 7.25 -3.01 11.37
CA HIS A 49 8.06 -3.07 12.58
C HIS A 49 8.01 -1.75 13.34
N VAL A 50 8.08 -0.62 12.62
CA VAL A 50 7.94 0.72 13.22
C VAL A 50 6.56 0.89 13.83
N ILE A 51 5.50 0.44 13.14
CA ILE A 51 4.14 0.44 13.65
C ILE A 51 4.05 -0.39 14.94
N THR A 52 4.59 -1.61 14.92
CA THR A 52 4.51 -2.51 16.07
C THR A 52 5.26 -1.97 17.28
N GLU A 53 6.45 -1.40 17.10
CA GLU A 53 7.20 -0.77 18.20
C GLU A 53 6.47 0.45 18.77
N ARG A 54 5.84 1.28 17.94
CA ARG A 54 4.99 2.39 18.41
C ARG A 54 3.81 1.88 19.21
N LEU A 55 3.09 0.86 18.71
CA LEU A 55 1.99 0.24 19.43
C LEU A 55 2.42 -0.30 20.79
N LYS A 56 3.61 -0.92 20.87
CA LYS A 56 4.16 -1.41 22.13
C LYS A 56 4.41 -0.27 23.11
N GLN A 57 5.03 0.81 22.66
CA GLN A 57 5.31 1.99 23.49
C GLN A 57 4.02 2.71 23.94
N ASP A 58 3.08 2.93 23.03
CA ASP A 58 1.90 3.76 23.27
C ASP A 58 0.85 3.04 24.13
N PHE A 59 0.77 1.70 24.04
CA PHE A 59 -0.22 0.90 24.74
C PHE A 59 0.35 0.00 25.85
N GLY A 60 1.66 0.08 26.13
CA GLY A 60 2.32 -0.69 27.17
C GLY A 60 2.34 -2.20 26.87
N LEU A 61 2.78 -2.56 25.67
CA LEU A 61 2.88 -3.95 25.17
C LEU A 61 4.34 -4.42 25.07
N GLU A 62 5.26 -3.85 25.84
CA GLU A 62 6.70 -4.14 25.79
C GLU A 62 7.02 -5.60 26.13
N ASN A 63 6.18 -6.24 26.94
CA ASN A 63 6.31 -7.65 27.31
C ASN A 63 5.93 -8.63 26.18
N TYR A 64 5.34 -8.15 25.09
CA TYR A 64 4.98 -8.97 23.95
C TYR A 64 6.15 -9.04 22.95
N ASP A 65 6.33 -10.22 22.38
CA ASP A 65 7.29 -10.42 21.30
C ASP A 65 6.85 -9.68 20.04
N THR A 66 7.77 -8.91 19.45
CA THR A 66 7.49 -8.06 18.29
C THR A 66 7.11 -8.90 17.08
N GLU A 67 7.77 -10.02 16.84
CA GLU A 67 7.51 -10.89 15.68
C GLU A 67 6.18 -11.63 15.81
N GLU A 68 5.79 -12.03 17.03
CA GLU A 68 4.45 -12.56 17.31
C GLU A 68 3.37 -11.52 17.02
N LEU A 69 3.52 -10.28 17.50
CA LEU A 69 2.55 -9.22 17.22
C LEU A 69 2.43 -8.91 15.73
N ILE A 70 3.55 -8.87 15.01
CA ILE A 70 3.57 -8.68 13.55
C ILE A 70 2.84 -9.84 12.86
N ARG A 71 3.09 -11.07 13.28
CA ARG A 71 2.40 -12.26 12.74
C ARG A 71 0.90 -12.18 12.97
N VAL A 72 0.44 -11.82 14.16
CA VAL A 72 -0.99 -11.67 14.47
C VAL A 72 -1.63 -10.59 13.61
N GLN A 73 -0.98 -9.42 13.48
CA GLN A 73 -1.44 -8.33 12.61
C GLN A 73 -1.57 -8.78 11.15
N ARG A 74 -0.54 -9.44 10.59
CA ARG A 74 -0.54 -9.94 9.21
C ARG A 74 -1.63 -10.98 8.98
N THR A 75 -1.80 -11.92 9.90
CA THR A 75 -2.82 -12.97 9.79
C THR A 75 -4.21 -12.37 9.76
N LEU A 76 -4.54 -11.49 10.72
CA LEU A 76 -5.86 -10.88 10.79
C LEU A 76 -6.11 -9.97 9.58
N PHE A 77 -5.12 -9.16 9.18
CA PHE A 77 -5.22 -8.33 7.99
C PHE A 77 -5.48 -9.16 6.73
N ASN A 78 -4.69 -10.20 6.49
CA ASN A 78 -4.87 -11.07 5.33
C ASN A 78 -6.26 -11.73 5.33
N GLU A 79 -6.70 -12.27 6.47
CA GLU A 79 -8.02 -12.88 6.59
C GLU A 79 -9.14 -11.90 6.22
N ARG A 80 -9.10 -10.68 6.77
CA ARG A 80 -10.09 -9.64 6.48
C ARG A 80 -10.01 -9.17 5.04
N PHE A 81 -8.81 -8.91 4.53
CA PHE A 81 -8.57 -8.47 3.17
C PHE A 81 -9.14 -9.45 2.13
N TYR A 82 -8.93 -10.76 2.32
CA TYR A 82 -9.42 -11.77 1.38
C TYR A 82 -10.94 -12.01 1.52
N ARG A 83 -11.51 -11.86 2.73
CA ARG A 83 -12.93 -12.12 3.00
C ARG A 83 -13.84 -10.94 2.65
N GLU A 84 -13.39 -9.71 2.94
CA GLU A 84 -14.24 -8.52 2.85
C GLU A 84 -14.30 -7.98 1.42
N LYS A 85 -15.34 -7.20 1.13
CA LYS A 85 -15.47 -6.52 -0.16
C LYS A 85 -14.44 -5.39 -0.21
N LEU A 86 -13.51 -5.46 -1.17
CA LEU A 86 -12.61 -4.35 -1.47
C LEU A 86 -13.40 -3.22 -2.13
N THR A 87 -13.17 -2.00 -1.67
CA THR A 87 -13.81 -0.79 -2.21
C THR A 87 -12.73 0.04 -2.89
N PRO A 88 -12.94 0.47 -4.16
CA PRO A 88 -12.01 1.36 -4.83
C PRO A 88 -11.99 2.71 -4.11
N MET A 89 -10.87 3.44 -4.21
CA MET A 89 -10.82 4.82 -3.70
C MET A 89 -11.87 5.71 -4.38
N ASP A 90 -12.43 6.64 -3.62
CA ASP A 90 -13.46 7.55 -4.12
C ASP A 90 -12.97 8.33 -5.35
N GLY A 91 -13.77 8.25 -6.43
CA GLY A 91 -13.46 8.91 -7.70
C GLY A 91 -12.43 8.18 -8.59
N LEU A 92 -11.86 7.07 -8.14
CA LEU A 92 -10.83 6.33 -8.90
C LEU A 92 -11.32 5.91 -10.28
N GLU A 93 -12.47 5.26 -10.38
CA GLU A 93 -12.99 4.75 -11.65
C GLU A 93 -13.19 5.88 -12.67
N GLY A 94 -13.81 6.99 -12.26
CA GLY A 94 -14.01 8.16 -13.11
C GLY A 94 -12.69 8.80 -13.56
N PHE A 95 -11.68 8.80 -12.68
CA PHE A 95 -10.35 9.28 -13.01
C PHE A 95 -9.66 8.37 -14.04
N LEU A 96 -9.68 7.05 -13.84
CA LEU A 96 -9.12 6.07 -14.78
C LEU A 96 -9.80 6.17 -16.16
N GLU A 97 -11.12 6.34 -16.19
CA GLU A 97 -11.85 6.58 -17.44
C GLU A 97 -11.40 7.84 -18.17
N SER A 98 -11.21 8.96 -17.44
CA SER A 98 -10.76 10.22 -18.06
C SER A 98 -9.38 10.08 -18.71
N LEU A 99 -8.44 9.43 -18.03
CA LEU A 99 -7.09 9.24 -18.56
C LEU A 99 -7.08 8.31 -19.78
N LYS A 100 -7.92 7.26 -19.75
CA LYS A 100 -8.08 6.35 -20.88
C LYS A 100 -8.69 7.04 -22.10
N LYS A 101 -9.67 7.95 -21.91
CA LYS A 101 -10.24 8.78 -22.99
C LYS A 101 -9.21 9.72 -23.61
N GLU A 102 -8.23 10.17 -22.84
CA GLU A 102 -7.11 11.00 -23.32
C GLU A 102 -5.98 10.19 -23.97
N GLY A 103 -6.08 8.85 -24.00
CA GLY A 103 -5.05 7.97 -24.57
C GLY A 103 -3.77 7.90 -23.73
N ILE A 104 -3.86 8.22 -22.43
CA ILE A 104 -2.73 8.17 -21.49
C ILE A 104 -2.52 6.73 -21.03
N LEU A 105 -1.26 6.29 -21.02
CA LEU A 105 -0.90 4.94 -20.57
C LEU A 105 -0.92 4.83 -19.04
N LEU A 106 -1.51 3.77 -18.49
CA LEU A 106 -1.63 3.57 -17.05
C LEU A 106 -0.83 2.35 -16.62
N ALA A 107 -0.07 2.48 -15.54
CA ALA A 107 0.64 1.34 -14.94
C ALA A 107 0.56 1.34 -13.41
N VAL A 108 0.52 0.15 -12.81
CA VAL A 108 0.65 -0.01 -11.35
C VAL A 108 2.10 -0.34 -11.00
N VAL A 109 2.63 0.33 -9.97
CA VAL A 109 4.00 0.22 -9.49
C VAL A 109 3.98 0.06 -7.97
N SER A 110 4.05 -1.17 -7.47
CA SER A 110 3.93 -1.50 -6.05
C SER A 110 5.14 -2.29 -5.52
N SER A 111 5.47 -2.16 -4.23
CA SER A 111 6.46 -3.02 -3.56
C SER A 111 5.98 -4.47 -3.41
N SER A 112 4.66 -4.68 -3.43
CA SER A 112 4.00 -5.97 -3.31
C SER A 112 4.24 -6.87 -4.53
N GLY A 113 3.99 -8.17 -4.36
CA GLY A 113 4.11 -9.14 -5.43
C GLY A 113 3.13 -8.87 -6.58
N GLN A 114 3.47 -9.31 -7.79
CA GLN A 114 2.60 -9.14 -8.96
C GLN A 114 1.24 -9.81 -8.76
N ASP A 115 1.22 -11.02 -8.20
CA ASP A 115 -0.02 -11.76 -7.91
C ASP A 115 -0.97 -10.98 -6.98
N TYR A 116 -0.42 -10.21 -6.04
CA TYR A 116 -1.20 -9.36 -5.14
C TYR A 116 -1.85 -8.19 -5.90
N VAL A 117 -1.08 -7.50 -6.73
CA VAL A 117 -1.60 -6.39 -7.56
C VAL A 117 -2.68 -6.90 -8.51
N GLU A 118 -2.41 -8.00 -9.19
CA GLU A 118 -3.36 -8.64 -10.09
C GLU A 118 -4.67 -9.02 -9.38
N TYR A 119 -4.56 -9.60 -8.18
CA TYR A 119 -5.71 -9.90 -7.33
C TYR A 119 -6.54 -8.66 -6.99
N VAL A 120 -5.90 -7.57 -6.58
CA VAL A 120 -6.57 -6.29 -6.25
C VAL A 120 -7.31 -5.75 -7.47
N LEU A 121 -6.65 -5.68 -8.62
CA LEU A 121 -7.23 -5.16 -9.87
C LEU A 121 -8.48 -5.94 -10.30
N ASP A 122 -8.47 -7.27 -10.14
CA ASP A 122 -9.62 -8.13 -10.45
C ASP A 122 -10.76 -7.94 -9.47
N ARG A 123 -10.46 -7.89 -8.17
CA ARG A 123 -11.45 -7.68 -7.11
C ARG A 123 -12.15 -6.33 -7.25
N LEU A 124 -11.42 -5.30 -7.66
CA LEU A 124 -11.93 -3.95 -7.93
C LEU A 124 -12.55 -3.81 -9.33
N ARG A 125 -12.38 -4.80 -10.22
CA ARG A 125 -12.85 -4.77 -11.62
C ARG A 125 -12.26 -3.62 -12.45
N ILE A 126 -11.01 -3.25 -12.18
CA ILE A 126 -10.31 -2.16 -12.87
C ILE A 126 -9.09 -2.63 -13.68
N ARG A 127 -8.85 -3.95 -13.80
CA ARG A 127 -7.71 -4.50 -14.54
C ARG A 127 -7.63 -3.94 -15.98
N GLU A 128 -8.76 -3.76 -16.64
CA GLU A 128 -8.85 -3.29 -18.03
C GLU A 128 -8.41 -1.84 -18.28
N TYR A 129 -8.16 -1.06 -17.23
CA TYR A 129 -7.63 0.29 -17.36
C TYR A 129 -6.10 0.30 -17.49
N PHE A 130 -5.41 -0.74 -17.01
CA PHE A 130 -3.96 -0.74 -16.89
C PHE A 130 -3.27 -1.48 -18.03
N ASN A 131 -2.20 -0.88 -18.55
CA ASN A 131 -1.36 -1.46 -19.61
C ASN A 131 -0.26 -2.36 -19.04
N LEU A 132 0.20 -2.08 -17.83
CA LEU A 132 1.34 -2.75 -17.20
C LEU A 132 1.18 -2.71 -15.68
N TYR A 133 1.67 -3.75 -15.00
CA TYR A 133 1.85 -3.77 -13.56
C TYR A 133 3.26 -4.30 -13.26
N ARG A 134 4.00 -3.61 -12.39
CA ARG A 134 5.39 -3.93 -12.11
C ARG A 134 5.69 -3.82 -10.63
N ARG A 135 6.39 -4.83 -10.10
CA ARG A 135 6.97 -4.76 -8.76
C ARG A 135 8.13 -3.75 -8.74
N GLN A 136 8.14 -2.86 -7.75
CA GLN A 136 9.29 -2.00 -7.49
C GLN A 136 10.48 -2.85 -7.06
N PRO A 137 11.68 -2.65 -7.65
CA PRO A 137 12.88 -3.28 -7.12
C PRO A 137 13.12 -2.80 -5.68
N ALA A 138 13.56 -3.72 -4.81
CA ALA A 138 13.87 -3.36 -3.42
C ALA A 138 14.85 -2.17 -3.41
N VAL A 139 14.54 -1.12 -2.65
CA VAL A 139 15.48 -0.02 -2.44
C VAL A 139 16.61 -0.58 -1.58
N PRO A 140 17.86 -0.63 -2.09
CA PRO A 140 18.98 -1.13 -1.30
C PRO A 140 19.19 -0.21 -0.08
N SER A 141 19.64 -0.78 1.05
CA SER A 141 19.91 -0.03 2.28
C SER A 141 20.86 1.15 2.00
N PRO A 142 20.81 2.26 2.76
CA PRO A 142 21.65 3.44 2.52
C PRO A 142 23.17 3.17 2.48
N SER A 143 23.61 2.03 3.01
CA SER A 143 24.99 1.53 2.95
C SER A 143 25.39 0.93 1.60
N GLN A 144 24.45 0.75 0.67
CA GLN A 144 24.69 0.26 -0.67
C GLN A 144 24.42 1.39 -1.67
N THR A 145 25.48 2.14 -1.95
CA THR A 145 25.51 3.21 -2.95
C THR A 145 25.02 2.66 -4.29
N CYS A 146 23.82 3.03 -4.69
CA CYS A 146 23.21 2.61 -5.94
C CYS A 146 23.88 3.37 -7.09
N THR A 147 24.96 2.83 -7.66
CA THR A 147 25.50 3.33 -8.93
C THR A 147 24.59 2.86 -10.06
N TRP A 148 23.59 3.66 -10.40
CA TRP A 148 22.84 3.50 -11.65
C TRP A 148 23.78 3.78 -12.82
N ARG A 149 24.28 2.74 -13.47
CA ARG A 149 24.94 2.87 -14.78
C ARG A 149 23.84 2.73 -15.85
N GLN A 150 23.45 3.85 -16.44
CA GLN A 150 22.54 3.89 -17.59
C GLN A 150 23.20 3.21 -18.80
N SER A 151 22.53 2.21 -19.37
CA SER A 151 22.76 1.79 -20.75
C SER A 151 21.44 1.92 -21.50
N GLY A 152 21.27 3.04 -22.20
CA GLY A 152 20.11 3.33 -23.05
C GLY A 152 19.41 4.63 -22.66
N GLY A 153 19.71 5.70 -23.42
CA GLY A 153 19.20 7.05 -23.17
C GLY A 153 17.68 7.16 -23.27
N TRP A 154 17.09 7.74 -22.22
CA TRP A 154 15.81 8.44 -22.26
C TRP A 154 15.99 9.74 -21.47
N GLU A 155 15.78 10.87 -22.13
CA GLU A 155 15.86 12.20 -21.53
C GLU A 155 14.83 12.33 -20.38
N SER A 156 15.32 12.90 -19.28
CA SER A 156 14.60 13.16 -18.05
C SER A 156 13.31 13.95 -18.31
N THR A 157 12.17 13.27 -18.29
CA THR A 157 10.88 13.94 -18.12
C THR A 157 10.61 14.01 -16.62
N GLN A 158 10.46 15.23 -16.11
CA GLN A 158 10.15 15.52 -14.71
C GLN A 158 9.00 14.62 -14.21
N MET A 159 9.33 13.62 -13.40
CA MET A 159 8.36 12.92 -12.58
C MET A 159 7.89 13.92 -11.51
N ARG A 160 6.70 14.49 -11.70
CA ARG A 160 6.01 15.15 -10.59
C ARG A 160 5.39 14.06 -9.74
N ARG A 161 5.86 13.97 -8.50
CA ARG A 161 5.20 13.25 -7.43
C ARG A 161 3.90 14.01 -7.15
N TRP A 162 2.77 13.37 -7.45
CA TRP A 162 1.54 13.69 -6.75
C TRP A 162 1.59 12.82 -5.49
N TRP A 163 1.13 13.39 -4.36
CA TRP A 163 1.38 13.01 -2.95
C TRP A 163 2.80 13.25 -2.40
#